data_AF-A0A2Z3GHT3-F1
#
_entry.id   AF-A0A2Z3GHT3-F1
#
_cell.length_a   1.000
_cell.length_b   1.000
_cell.length_c   1.000
_cell.angle_alpha   90.00
_cell.angle_beta   90.00
_cell.angle_gamma   90.00
#
_symmetry.space_group_name_H-M   'P 1'
#
loop_
_entity.id
_entity.type
_entity.pdbx_description
1 polymer ?
#
loop_
_entity_poly.entity_id
_entity_poly.type
_entity_poly.pdbx_seq_one_letter_code
_entity_poly.pdbx_strand_id
1 'polypeptide(L)' 'MHPGAPALIVAGDGNVITLTHTAAIYCHLPRAQFWVVPNSGHSTPVEHANEFNRKTDAFFQTRAIPARPH' A
#
# COMPACT_ATOMS: atom_id res chain seq x y z
N MET A 1 -4.94 -3.11 -23.83
CA MET A 1 -4.85 -2.47 -22.49
C MET A 1 -3.77 -3.19 -21.70
N HIS A 2 -2.72 -2.49 -21.24
CA HIS A 2 -1.76 -3.07 -20.30
C HIS A 2 -2.43 -3.13 -18.91
N PRO A 3 -2.36 -4.25 -18.18
CA PRO A 3 -3.08 -4.46 -16.92
C PRO A 3 -2.59 -3.64 -15.71
N GLY A 4 -1.97 -2.47 -15.94
CA GLY A 4 -1.39 -1.62 -14.89
C GLY A 4 -0.15 -2.25 -14.22
N ALA A 5 0.73 -1.39 -13.71
CA ALA A 5 1.83 -1.85 -12.85
C ALA A 5 1.28 -2.29 -11.47
N PRO A 6 1.88 -3.28 -10.82
CA PRO A 6 1.57 -3.58 -9.42
C PRO A 6 1.85 -2.39 -8.52
N ALA A 7 1.04 -2.20 -7.48
CA ALA A 7 1.22 -1.11 -6.53
C ALA A 7 1.10 -1.60 -5.08
N LEU A 8 1.98 -1.13 -4.21
CA LEU A 8 1.83 -1.23 -2.76
C LEU A 8 1.31 0.11 -2.24
N ILE A 9 0.09 0.11 -1.71
CA ILE A 9 -0.51 1.28 -1.09
C ILE A 9 -0.29 1.15 0.42
N VAL A 10 0.30 2.18 1.03
CA VAL A 10 0.61 2.22 2.46
C VAL A 10 -0.10 3.41 3.11
N ALA A 11 -0.81 3.18 4.21
CA ALA A 11 -1.50 4.22 4.98
C ALA A 11 -1.16 4.11 6.46
N GLY A 12 -1.02 5.25 7.14
CA GLY A 12 -1.12 5.34 8.60
C GLY A 12 -2.56 5.67 9.00
N ASP A 13 -3.07 5.05 10.06
CA ASP A 13 -4.43 5.28 10.57
C ASP A 13 -4.63 6.62 11.29
N GLY A 14 -3.54 7.24 11.78
CA GLY A 14 -3.51 8.59 12.35
C GLY A 14 -3.07 9.68 11.37
N ASN A 15 -3.02 9.40 10.07
CA ASN A 15 -2.54 10.33 9.06
C ASN A 15 -3.59 11.40 8.69
N VAL A 16 -3.12 12.57 8.26
CA VAL A 16 -3.98 13.67 7.74
C VAL A 16 -4.72 13.23 6.48
N ILE A 17 -4.08 12.40 5.65
CA ILE A 17 -4.76 11.71 4.55
C ILE A 17 -5.52 10.54 5.16
N THR A 18 -6.85 10.64 5.13
CA THR A 18 -7.70 9.65 5.78
C THR A 18 -7.56 8.26 5.16
N LEU A 19 -7.82 7.25 5.99
CA LEU A 19 -7.83 5.86 5.53
C LEU A 19 -8.86 5.64 4.40
N THR A 20 -10.01 6.31 4.46
CA THR A 20 -11.06 6.23 3.42
C THR A 20 -10.56 6.72 2.07
N HIS A 21 -9.82 7.84 2.03
CA HIS A 21 -9.25 8.34 0.78
C HIS A 21 -8.24 7.35 0.20
N THR A 22 -7.34 6.83 1.05
CA THR A 22 -6.31 5.89 0.61
C THR A 22 -6.91 4.55 0.15
N ALA A 23 -7.96 4.08 0.83
CA ALA A 23 -8.72 2.90 0.43
C ALA A 23 -9.39 3.10 -0.94
N ALA A 24 -9.90 4.30 -1.24
CA ALA A 24 -10.48 4.59 -2.55
C ALA A 24 -9.45 4.45 -3.69
N ILE A 25 -8.19 4.87 -3.48
CA ILE A 25 -7.10 4.66 -4.45
C ILE A 25 -6.88 3.16 -4.67
N TYR A 26 -6.73 2.41 -3.58
CA TYR A 26 -6.56 0.96 -3.64
C TYR A 26 -7.71 0.28 -4.40
N CYS A 27 -8.96 0.68 -4.19
CA CYS A 27 -10.12 0.11 -4.85
C CYS A 27 -10.16 0.36 -6.37
N HIS A 28 -9.47 1.37 -6.89
CA HIS A 28 -9.41 1.65 -8.34
C HIS A 28 -8.20 1.03 -9.04
N LEU A 29 -7.28 0.41 -8.28
CA LEU A 29 -6.10 -0.25 -8.82
C LEU A 29 -6.33 -1.76 -8.92
N PRO A 30 -6.28 -2.35 -10.12
CA PRO A 30 -6.56 -3.77 -10.31
C PRO A 30 -5.50 -4.66 -9.65
N ARG A 31 -4.25 -4.20 -9.54
CA ARG A 31 -3.12 -4.98 -9.04
C ARG A 31 -2.47 -4.31 -7.84
N ALA A 32 -3.25 -4.04 -6.80
CA ALA A 32 -2.77 -3.37 -5.61
C ALA A 32 -2.81 -4.25 -4.36
N GLN A 33 -1.81 -4.09 -3.50
CA GLN A 33 -1.85 -4.50 -2.10
C GLN A 33 -2.08 -3.26 -1.23
N PHE A 34 -2.78 -3.42 -0.11
CA PHE A 34 -3.01 -2.35 0.84
C PHE A 34 -2.50 -2.75 2.21
N TRP A 35 -1.68 -1.90 2.81
CA TRP A 35 -1.16 -2.09 4.14
C TRP A 35 -1.43 -0.86 4.99
N VAL A 36 -2.12 -1.06 6.10
CA VAL A 36 -2.38 -0.04 7.12
C VAL A 36 -1.42 -0.26 8.27
N VAL A 37 -0.70 0.79 8.65
CA VAL A 37 0.22 0.81 9.78
C VAL A 37 -0.51 1.41 10.98
N PRO A 38 -0.76 0.63 12.05
CA PRO A 38 -1.53 1.10 13.20
C PRO A 38 -0.73 2.10 14.03
N ASN A 39 -1.44 3.06 14.63
CA ASN A 39 -0.89 4.17 15.41
C ASN A 39 0.19 4.98 14.66
N SER A 40 0.03 5.15 13.35
CA SER A 40 1.06 5.75 12.49
C SER A 40 0.54 6.97 11.75
N GLY A 41 1.37 8.02 11.68
CA GLY A 41 1.06 9.28 11.03
C GLY A 41 1.67 9.42 9.64
N HIS A 42 1.98 10.66 9.26
CA HIS A 42 2.61 10.94 7.96
C HIS A 42 4.03 10.37 7.83
N SER A 43 4.77 10.31 8.94
CA SER A 43 6.16 9.86 9.00
C SER A 43 6.31 8.33 9.11
N THR A 44 5.30 7.57 8.70
CA THR A 44 5.27 6.09 8.70
C THR A 44 6.58 5.45 8.18
N PRO A 45 7.18 5.90 7.05
CA PRO A 45 8.43 5.30 6.55
C PRO A 45 9.64 5.51 7.45
N VAL A 46 9.61 6.53 8.32
CA VAL A 46 10.69 6.85 9.25
C VAL A 46 10.43 6.17 10.61
N GLU A 47 9.22 6.32 11.14
CA GLU A 47 8.81 5.76 12.45
C GLU A 47 8.83 4.23 12.45
N HIS A 48 8.47 3.62 11.30
CA HIS A 48 8.41 2.16 11.13
C HIS A 48 9.41 1.67 10.06
N ALA A 49 10.57 2.31 9.93
CA ALA A 49 11.54 2.05 8.85
C ALA A 49 11.85 0.57 8.62
N ASN A 50 12.10 -0.21 9.68
CA ASN A 50 12.40 -1.64 9.56
C ASN A 50 11.22 -2.46 9.02
N GLU A 51 9.99 -2.13 9.41
CA GLU A 51 8.81 -2.82 8.92
C GLU A 51 8.46 -2.38 7.49
N PHE A 52 8.56 -1.08 7.23
CA PHE A 52 8.38 -0.50 5.90
C PHE A 52 9.34 -1.12 4.88
N ASN A 53 10.63 -1.18 5.20
CA ASN A 53 11.64 -1.76 4.32
C ASN A 53 11.38 -3.25 4.08
N ARG A 54 11.01 -4.03 5.11
CA ARG A 54 10.67 -5.45 4.94
C ARG A 54 9.43 -5.66 4.06
N LYS A 55 8.37 -4.87 4.24
CA LYS A 55 7.15 -4.96 3.42
C LYS A 55 7.41 -4.56 1.98
N THR A 56 8.23 -3.53 1.78
CA THR A 56 8.64 -3.05 0.45
C THR A 56 9.48 -4.10 -0.28
N ASP A 57 10.45 -4.71 0.40
CA ASP A 57 11.27 -5.79 -0.16
C ASP A 57 10.40 -7.01 -0.55
N ALA A 58 9.49 -7.42 0.34
CA ALA A 58 8.55 -8.51 0.05
C ALA A 58 7.65 -8.20 -1.16
N PHE A 59 7.22 -6.94 -1.32
CA PHE A 59 6.48 -6.50 -2.51
C PHE A 59 7.32 -6.63 -3.78
N PHE A 60 8.58 -6.20 -3.77
CA PHE A 60 9.47 -6.33 -4.92
C PHE A 60 9.84 -7.78 -5.26
N GLN A 61 9.87 -8.67 -4.25
CA GLN A 61 10.07 -10.11 -4.44
C GLN A 61 8.81 -10.85 -4.93
N THR A 62 7.64 -10.21 -4.89
CA THR A 62 6.38 -10.82 -5.34
C THR A 62 6.38 -10.98 -6.86
N ARG A 63 6.47 -12.23 -7.33
CA ARG A 63 6.58 -12.57 -8.78
C ARG A 63 5.39 -12.10 -9.61
N ALA A 64 4.20 -12.04 -9.02
CA ALA A 64 3.01 -11.50 -9.66
C ALA A 64 1.94 -11.13 -8.63
N ILE A 65 1.36 -9.94 -8.77
CA ILE A 65 0.09 -9.58 -8.11
C ILE A 65 -1.02 -9.80 -9.14
N PRO A 66 -1.98 -10.71 -8.90
CA PRO A 66 -3.09 -10.94 -9.82
C PRO A 66 -4.00 -9.71 -9.86
N ALA A 67 -4.61 -9.46 -11.02
CA ALA A 67 -5.62 -8.42 -11.14
C ALA A 67 -6.89 -8.85 -10.38
N ARG A 68 -7.44 -7.95 -9.57
CA ARG A 68 -8.77 -8.11 -8.99
C ARG A 68 -9.85 -7.90 -10.06
N PRO A 69 -10.90 -8.73 -10.08
CA PRO A 69 -12.10 -8.42 -10.84
C PRO A 69 -12.79 -7.20 -10.20
N HIS A 70 -13.18 -6.24 -11.03
CA HIS A 70 -14.01 -5.09 -10.67
C HIS A 70 -15.42 -5.30 -11.20
#